data_AF-A0A350LPB4-F1
#
_entry.id   AF-A0A350LPB4-F1
#
_cell.length_a   1.000
_cell.length_b   1.000
_cell.length_c   1.000
_cell.angle_alpha   90.00
_cell.angle_beta   90.00
_cell.angle_gamma   90.00
#
_symmetry.space_group_name_H-M   'P 1'
#
loop_
_entity.id
_entity.type
_entity.pdbx_description
1 polymer ?
#
loop_
_entity_poly.entity_id
_entity_poly.type
_entity_poly.pdbx_seq_one_letter_code
_entity_poly.pdbx_strand_id
1 'polypeptide(L)'
;MVFTILIGSQLLNLVVISFGGEHYIQQFLMSFDNEFKVFLIVMLVLFFLGFVLDFLEIIYIVIPIVGPVIYGGSFDPKWVTIMIAVNLQTSFLTPPFGFALFYLRGVAPRGVTTGHIYAGVFPFVLIQVVGLAILWFFPDIVTILPDLMG
;
A
#
# COMPACT_ATOMS: atom_id res chain seq x y z
N MET A 1 17.20 5.12 -13.35
CA MET A 1 15.81 4.68 -13.59
C MET A 1 14.89 5.12 -12.46
N VAL A 2 15.11 4.68 -11.21
CA VAL A 2 14.31 5.12 -10.03
C VAL A 2 14.29 6.65 -9.87
N PHE A 3 15.44 7.33 -9.93
CA PHE A 3 15.48 8.80 -9.86
C PHE A 3 14.70 9.51 -10.98
N THR A 4 14.67 8.93 -12.18
CA THR A 4 13.93 9.49 -13.33
C THR A 4 12.42 9.34 -13.12
N ILE A 5 11.99 8.18 -12.60
CA ILE A 5 10.61 7.92 -12.19
C ILE A 5 10.20 8.89 -11.08
N LEU A 6 11.05 9.10 -10.06
CA LEU A 6 10.78 10.06 -9.00
C LEU A 6 10.55 11.47 -9.54
N ILE A 7 11.41 11.96 -10.44
CA ILE A 7 11.25 13.29 -11.06
C ILE A 7 9.95 13.36 -11.88
N GLY A 8 9.66 12.35 -12.71
CA GLY A 8 8.43 12.30 -13.51
C GLY A 8 7.15 12.22 -12.66
N SER A 9 7.18 11.40 -11.60
CA SER A 9 6.07 11.23 -10.65
C SER A 9 5.78 12.52 -9.91
N GLN A 10 6.80 13.29 -9.52
CA GLN A 10 6.61 14.58 -8.85
C GLN A 10 6.00 15.63 -9.79
N LEU A 11 6.43 15.66 -11.06
CA LEU A 11 5.82 16.54 -12.06
C LEU A 11 4.34 16.17 -12.29
N LEU A 12 4.01 14.89 -12.42
CA LEU A 12 2.63 14.42 -12.56
C LEU A 12 1.80 14.77 -11.32
N ASN A 13 2.34 14.54 -10.12
CA ASN A 13 1.66 14.85 -8.87
C ASN A 13 1.34 16.36 -8.81
N LEU A 14 2.32 17.23 -9.04
CA LEU A 14 2.10 18.67 -9.07
C LEU A 14 1.00 19.10 -10.05
N VAL A 15 0.92 18.46 -11.22
CA VAL A 15 -0.15 18.72 -12.19
C VAL A 15 -1.50 18.29 -11.63
N VAL A 16 -1.64 17.07 -11.12
CA VAL A 16 -2.90 16.57 -10.53
C VAL A 16 -3.38 17.46 -9.38
N ILE A 17 -2.45 17.89 -8.52
CA ILE A 17 -2.69 18.81 -7.42
C ILE A 17 -3.12 20.19 -7.95
N SER A 18 -2.43 20.72 -8.96
CA SER A 18 -2.73 22.04 -9.56
C SER A 18 -4.12 22.12 -10.20
N PHE A 19 -4.64 21.01 -10.73
CA PHE A 19 -6.00 20.91 -11.24
C PHE A 19 -7.04 20.57 -10.15
N GLY A 20 -6.62 20.46 -8.89
CA GLY A 20 -7.49 20.16 -7.74
C GLY A 20 -7.97 18.72 -7.66
N GLY A 21 -7.34 17.78 -8.39
CA GLY A 21 -7.73 16.37 -8.40
C GLY A 21 -7.71 15.73 -7.01
N GLU A 22 -6.75 16.15 -6.17
CA GLU A 22 -6.67 15.73 -4.77
C GLU A 22 -7.92 16.12 -3.97
N HIS A 23 -8.48 17.31 -4.21
CA HIS A 23 -9.63 17.82 -3.47
C HIS A 23 -10.89 17.02 -3.80
N TYR A 24 -11.07 16.64 -5.06
CA TYR A 24 -12.19 15.77 -5.47
C TYR A 24 -12.11 14.39 -4.81
N ILE A 25 -10.92 13.79 -4.77
CA ILE A 25 -10.72 12.49 -4.11
C ILE A 25 -10.96 12.61 -2.60
N GLN A 26 -10.44 13.66 -1.98
CA GLN A 26 -10.63 13.91 -0.55
C GLN A 26 -12.10 14.13 -0.21
N GLN A 27 -12.81 14.98 -0.96
CA GLN A 27 -14.25 15.20 -0.78
C GLN A 27 -15.06 13.92 -0.96
N PHE A 28 -14.70 13.09 -1.97
CA PHE A 28 -15.35 11.80 -2.16
C PHE A 28 -15.15 10.89 -0.96
N LEU A 29 -13.92 10.79 -0.44
CA LEU A 29 -13.64 9.96 0.74
C LEU A 29 -14.29 10.54 2.02
N MET A 30 -14.33 11.87 2.17
CA MET A 30 -14.98 12.55 3.30
C MET A 30 -16.52 12.50 3.23
N SER A 31 -17.10 12.15 2.08
CA SER A 31 -18.56 11.98 1.94
C SER A 31 -19.11 10.76 2.65
N PHE A 32 -18.23 9.86 3.12
CA PHE A 32 -18.62 8.68 3.88
C PHE A 32 -18.63 9.01 5.39
N ASP A 33 -19.74 8.70 6.06
CA ASP A 33 -19.92 8.97 7.50
C ASP A 33 -19.08 8.07 8.43
N ASN A 34 -18.34 7.08 7.90
CA ASN A 34 -17.64 6.08 8.70
C ASN A 34 -16.16 5.99 8.30
N GLU A 35 -15.29 6.44 9.21
CA GLU A 35 -13.83 6.47 9.03
C GLU A 35 -13.23 5.09 8.74
N PHE A 36 -13.74 4.01 9.35
CA PHE A 36 -13.28 2.64 9.06
C PHE A 36 -13.61 2.20 7.63
N LYS A 37 -14.78 2.60 7.10
CA LYS A 37 -15.14 2.30 5.71
C LYS A 37 -14.21 3.04 4.75
N VAL A 38 -13.93 4.32 5.02
CA VAL A 38 -12.99 5.12 4.24
C VAL A 38 -11.61 4.49 4.24
N PHE A 39 -11.11 4.11 5.43
CA PHE A 39 -9.82 3.47 5.57
C PHE A 39 -9.74 2.14 4.83
N LEU A 40 -10.79 1.31 4.90
CA LEU A 40 -10.86 0.05 4.15
C LEU A 40 -10.85 0.29 2.62
N ILE A 41 -11.58 1.28 2.13
CA ILE A 41 -11.59 1.67 0.71
C ILE A 41 -10.18 2.08 0.28
N VAL A 42 -9.51 2.92 1.06
CA VAL A 42 -8.14 3.36 0.77
C VAL A 42 -7.19 2.15 0.76
N MET A 43 -7.28 1.26 1.73
CA MET A 43 -6.46 0.04 1.79
C MET A 43 -6.65 -0.85 0.55
N LEU A 44 -7.89 -1.04 0.10
CA LEU A 44 -8.18 -1.79 -1.12
C LEU A 44 -7.61 -1.09 -2.36
N VAL A 45 -7.82 0.22 -2.50
CA VAL A 45 -7.28 0.99 -3.63
C VAL A 45 -5.76 0.89 -3.67
N LEU A 46 -5.08 1.10 -2.54
CA LEU A 46 -3.62 0.99 -2.43
C LEU A 46 -3.12 -0.42 -2.77
N PHE A 47 -3.86 -1.46 -2.36
CA PHE A 47 -3.54 -2.85 -2.68
C PHE A 47 -3.62 -3.12 -4.19
N PHE A 48 -4.68 -2.66 -4.87
CA PHE A 48 -4.77 -2.85 -6.32
C PHE A 48 -3.77 -1.98 -7.08
N LEU A 49 -3.52 -0.76 -6.60
CA LEU A 49 -2.61 0.16 -7.25
C LEU A 49 -1.16 -0.33 -7.18
N GLY A 50 -0.78 -1.01 -6.10
CA GLY A 50 0.52 -1.65 -5.94
C GLY A 50 0.79 -2.83 -6.88
N PHE A 51 -0.18 -3.26 -7.68
CA PHE A 51 0.08 -4.18 -8.80
C PHE A 51 0.68 -3.47 -10.01
N VAL A 52 0.46 -2.17 -10.16
CA VAL A 52 0.89 -1.40 -11.33
C VAL A 52 2.02 -0.43 -10.98
N LEU A 53 1.89 0.25 -9.85
CA LEU A 53 2.81 1.29 -9.41
C LEU A 53 3.83 0.78 -8.39
N ASP A 54 5.01 1.43 -8.37
CA ASP A 54 6.03 1.14 -7.36
C ASP A 54 5.61 1.68 -5.97
N PHE A 55 6.08 1.11 -4.85
CA PHE A 55 5.74 1.55 -3.50
C PHE A 55 6.22 2.99 -3.26
N LEU A 56 7.35 3.37 -3.87
CA LEU A 56 7.84 4.75 -3.86
C LEU A 56 6.86 5.69 -4.56
N GLU A 57 6.33 5.33 -5.73
CA GLU A 57 5.36 6.15 -6.46
C GLU A 57 4.07 6.34 -5.65
N ILE A 58 3.60 5.27 -5.02
CA ILE A 58 2.42 5.32 -4.14
C ILE A 58 2.66 6.27 -2.96
N ILE A 59 3.81 6.13 -2.28
CA ILE A 59 4.16 6.99 -1.14
C ILE A 59 4.31 8.46 -1.56
N TYR A 60 4.82 8.74 -2.75
CA TYR A 60 5.05 10.12 -3.20
C TYR A 60 3.85 10.78 -3.89
N ILE A 61 2.95 10.01 -4.50
CA ILE A 61 1.80 10.55 -5.23
C ILE A 61 0.52 10.34 -4.44
N VAL A 62 0.22 9.11 -4.07
CA VAL A 62 -1.11 8.70 -3.59
C VAL A 62 -1.28 9.01 -2.12
N ILE A 63 -0.26 8.73 -1.31
CA ILE A 63 -0.30 8.98 0.14
C ILE A 63 -0.51 10.47 0.47
N PRO A 64 0.11 11.45 -0.19
CA PRO A 64 -0.20 12.86 0.03
C PRO A 64 -1.65 13.22 -0.31
N ILE A 65 -2.27 12.54 -1.27
CA ILE A 65 -3.65 12.78 -1.68
C ILE A 65 -4.64 12.21 -0.65
N VAL A 66 -4.47 10.94 -0.25
CA VAL A 66 -5.38 10.26 0.69
C VAL A 66 -5.03 10.51 2.17
N GLY A 67 -3.79 10.90 2.44
CA GLY A 67 -3.19 11.10 3.75
C GLY A 67 -3.99 12.04 4.64
N PRO A 68 -4.37 13.25 4.17
CA PRO A 68 -5.19 14.17 4.95
C PRO A 68 -6.51 13.56 5.42
N VAL A 69 -7.07 12.59 4.69
CA VAL A 69 -8.32 11.91 5.06
C VAL A 69 -8.07 10.82 6.09
N ILE A 70 -7.04 9.99 5.90
CA ILE A 70 -6.80 8.82 6.77
C ILE A 70 -6.02 9.16 8.06
N TYR A 71 -5.16 10.18 8.03
CA TYR A 71 -4.44 10.68 9.21
C TYR A 71 -5.16 11.83 9.92
N GLY A 72 -6.15 12.44 9.27
CA GLY A 72 -6.97 13.51 9.86
C GLY A 72 -8.12 13.01 10.73
N GLY A 73 -8.38 11.69 10.73
CA GLY A 73 -9.43 11.05 11.52
C GLY A 73 -8.99 10.71 12.95
N SER A 74 -9.70 9.76 13.56
CA SER A 74 -9.50 9.31 14.94
C SER A 74 -8.42 8.22 15.12
N PHE A 75 -7.82 7.73 14.02
CA PHE A 75 -6.84 6.66 14.06
C PHE A 75 -5.44 7.11 14.50
N ASP A 76 -4.73 6.25 15.23
CA ASP A 76 -3.32 6.48 15.53
C ASP A 76 -2.49 6.48 14.23
N PRO A 77 -1.76 7.56 13.91
CA PRO A 77 -0.91 7.63 12.72
C PRO A 77 0.11 6.49 12.62
N LYS A 78 0.63 5.98 13.75
CA LYS A 78 1.56 4.84 13.79
C LYS A 78 0.88 3.59 13.23
N TRP A 79 -0.34 3.32 13.67
CA TRP A 79 -1.11 2.18 13.22
C TRP A 79 -1.47 2.29 11.74
N VAL A 80 -1.97 3.45 11.30
CA VAL A 80 -2.30 3.73 9.89
C VAL A 80 -1.08 3.50 8.99
N THR A 81 0.09 4.02 9.39
CA THR A 81 1.34 3.88 8.64
C THR A 81 1.74 2.41 8.48
N ILE A 82 1.67 1.63 9.56
CA ILE A 82 2.06 0.21 9.55
C ILE A 82 1.07 -0.63 8.74
N MET A 83 -0.23 -0.37 8.86
CA MET A 83 -1.24 -1.03 8.04
C MET A 83 -0.98 -0.81 6.55
N ILE A 84 -0.70 0.43 6.14
CA ILE A 84 -0.36 0.76 4.75
C ILE A 84 0.93 0.05 4.33
N ALA A 85 1.97 0.06 5.17
CA ALA A 85 3.25 -0.57 4.87
C ALA A 85 3.12 -2.08 4.62
N VAL A 86 2.41 -2.79 5.51
CA VAL A 86 2.16 -4.24 5.36
C VAL A 86 1.27 -4.51 4.15
N ASN A 87 0.26 -3.67 3.89
CA ASN A 87 -0.61 -3.79 2.73
C ASN A 87 0.16 -3.66 1.41
N LEU A 88 1.03 -2.65 1.31
CA LEU A 88 1.87 -2.45 0.13
C LEU A 88 2.87 -3.59 -0.02
N GLN A 89 3.51 -4.04 1.05
CA GLN A 89 4.38 -5.23 0.98
C GLN A 89 3.64 -6.46 0.46
N THR A 90 2.40 -6.67 0.91
CA THR A 90 1.55 -7.80 0.48
C THR A 90 1.19 -7.66 -1.00
N SER A 91 0.81 -6.47 -1.45
CA SER A 91 0.50 -6.18 -2.85
C SER A 91 1.67 -6.54 -3.78
N PHE A 92 2.90 -6.18 -3.39
CA PHE A 92 4.11 -6.44 -4.18
C PHE A 92 4.43 -7.93 -4.37
N LEU A 93 3.91 -8.77 -3.48
CA LEU A 93 4.14 -10.22 -3.47
C LEU A 93 2.95 -11.00 -4.05
N THR A 94 1.81 -10.35 -4.26
CA THR A 94 0.59 -11.03 -4.73
C THR A 94 0.59 -11.12 -6.27
N PRO A 95 0.36 -12.32 -6.85
CA PRO A 95 0.12 -12.46 -8.29
C PRO A 95 -1.14 -11.68 -8.71
N PRO A 96 -1.18 -10.96 -9.84
CA PRO A 96 -0.57 -11.29 -11.14
C PRO A 96 0.61 -10.40 -11.57
N PHE A 97 0.93 -9.35 -10.82
CA PHE A 97 1.98 -8.37 -11.15
C PHE A 97 3.00 -8.13 -10.05
N GLY A 98 3.18 -9.06 -9.11
CA GLY A 98 4.22 -8.93 -8.10
C GLY A 98 5.61 -8.76 -8.74
N PHE A 99 6.17 -7.54 -8.72
CA PHE A 99 7.46 -7.23 -9.33
C PHE A 99 8.54 -8.20 -8.84
N ALA A 100 8.50 -8.56 -7.56
CA ALA A 100 9.39 -9.55 -6.96
C ALA A 100 9.30 -10.92 -7.64
N LEU A 101 8.11 -11.36 -8.05
CA LEU A 101 7.89 -12.64 -8.75
C LEU A 101 8.46 -12.61 -10.17
N PHE A 102 8.34 -11.47 -10.87
CA PHE A 102 8.95 -11.29 -12.18
C PHE A 102 10.48 -11.22 -12.11
N TYR A 103 11.03 -10.57 -11.08
CA TYR A 103 12.47 -10.60 -10.82
C TYR A 103 12.96 -12.02 -10.56
N LEU A 104 12.25 -12.79 -9.72
CA LEU A 104 12.57 -14.20 -9.48
C LEU A 104 12.46 -15.02 -10.77
N ARG A 105 11.47 -14.76 -11.63
CA ARG A 105 11.37 -15.44 -12.92
C ARG A 105 12.55 -15.13 -13.84
N GLY A 106 13.09 -13.91 -13.80
CA GLY A 106 14.24 -13.48 -14.60
C GLY A 106 15.54 -14.22 -14.26
N VAL A 107 15.71 -14.67 -13.01
CA VAL A 107 16.89 -15.43 -12.56
C VAL A 107 16.63 -16.94 -12.39
N ALA A 108 15.37 -17.38 -12.49
CA ALA A 108 14.98 -18.76 -12.25
C ALA A 108 15.47 -19.71 -13.38
N PRO A 109 15.94 -20.93 -13.05
CA PRO A 109 16.29 -21.95 -14.03
C PRO A 109 15.13 -22.30 -14.97
N ARG A 110 15.44 -22.76 -16.18
CA ARG A 110 14.43 -23.09 -17.23
C ARG A 110 13.37 -24.10 -16.78
N GLY A 111 13.66 -24.95 -15.80
CA GLY A 111 12.72 -25.93 -15.24
C GLY A 111 11.70 -25.38 -14.24
N VAL A 112 11.88 -24.16 -13.73
CA VAL A 112 10.92 -23.51 -12.83
C VAL A 112 9.91 -22.73 -13.66
N THR A 113 8.65 -23.14 -13.61
CA THR A 113 7.56 -22.43 -14.30
C THR A 113 7.04 -21.27 -13.44
N THR A 114 6.39 -20.29 -14.06
CA THR A 114 5.72 -19.20 -13.33
C THR A 114 4.69 -19.74 -12.32
N GLY A 115 4.05 -20.87 -12.64
CA GLY A 115 3.11 -21.55 -11.73
C GLY A 115 3.78 -22.05 -10.43
N HIS A 116 5.01 -22.54 -10.49
CA HIS A 116 5.75 -22.93 -9.27
C HIS A 116 6.10 -21.73 -8.39
N ILE A 117 6.43 -20.58 -9.00
CA ILE A 117 6.72 -19.35 -8.28
C ILE A 117 5.44 -18.83 -7.60
N TYR A 118 4.31 -18.85 -8.30
CA TYR A 118 3.03 -18.40 -7.74
C TYR A 118 2.55 -19.32 -6.62
N ALA A 119 2.67 -20.64 -6.79
CA ALA A 119 2.35 -21.60 -5.74
C ALA A 119 3.26 -21.45 -4.50
N GLY A 120 4.53 -21.09 -4.71
CA GLY A 120 5.49 -20.85 -3.62
C GLY A 120 5.22 -19.57 -2.83
N VAL A 121 4.73 -18.50 -3.48
CA VAL A 121 4.43 -17.24 -2.79
C VAL A 121 3.06 -17.24 -2.11
N PHE A 122 2.12 -18.04 -2.59
CA PHE A 122 0.76 -18.05 -2.06
C PHE A 122 0.66 -18.29 -0.54
N PRO A 123 1.40 -19.24 0.07
CA PRO A 123 1.45 -19.38 1.53
C PRO A 123 1.96 -18.14 2.24
N PHE A 124 2.93 -17.43 1.64
CA PHE A 124 3.50 -16.22 2.22
C PHE A 124 2.49 -15.06 2.18
N VAL A 125 1.79 -14.88 1.05
CA VAL A 125 0.70 -13.90 0.94
C VAL A 125 -0.39 -14.18 1.96
N LEU A 126 -0.75 -15.45 2.17
CA LEU A 126 -1.75 -15.82 3.17
C LEU A 126 -1.32 -15.41 4.59
N ILE A 127 -0.06 -15.65 4.97
CA ILE A 127 0.49 -15.23 6.26
C ILE A 127 0.44 -13.70 6.41
N GLN A 128 0.75 -12.96 5.34
CA GLN A 128 0.69 -11.50 5.33
C GLN A 128 -0.73 -10.96 5.53
N VAL A 129 -1.71 -11.54 4.83
CA VAL A 129 -3.14 -11.18 5.00
C VAL A 129 -3.62 -11.52 6.41
N VAL A 130 -3.20 -12.65 6.98
CA VAL A 130 -3.49 -13.00 8.37
C VAL A 130 -2.86 -11.98 9.33
N GLY A 131 -1.60 -11.59 9.08
CA GLY A 131 -0.93 -10.54 9.84
C GLY A 131 -1.71 -9.22 9.80
N LEU A 132 -2.14 -8.80 8.61
CA LEU A 132 -2.93 -7.59 8.41
C LEU A 132 -4.29 -7.67 9.13
N ALA A 133 -4.94 -8.83 9.13
CA ALA A 133 -6.16 -9.06 9.91
C ALA A 133 -5.89 -9.00 11.42
N ILE A 134 -4.79 -9.57 11.91
CA ILE A 134 -4.39 -9.49 13.32
C ILE A 134 -4.17 -8.01 13.71
N LEU A 135 -3.44 -7.25 12.91
CA LEU A 135 -3.20 -5.82 13.14
C LEU A 135 -4.49 -4.99 13.11
N TRP A 136 -5.48 -5.42 12.31
CA TRP A 136 -6.80 -4.80 12.28
C TRP A 136 -7.58 -5.02 13.57
N PHE A 137 -7.59 -6.25 14.12
CA PHE A 137 -8.33 -6.58 15.34
C PHE A 137 -7.57 -6.23 16.63
N PHE A 138 -6.25 -6.17 16.57
CA PHE A 138 -5.35 -5.92 17.70
C PHE A 138 -4.37 -4.78 17.38
N PRO A 139 -4.84 -3.53 17.30
CA PRO A 139 -4.00 -2.38 16.95
C PRO A 139 -2.87 -2.13 17.96
N ASP A 140 -3.08 -2.52 19.21
CA ASP A 140 -2.11 -2.36 20.31
C ASP A 140 -0.77 -3.05 20.03
N ILE A 141 -0.76 -4.10 19.21
CA ILE A 141 0.48 -4.80 18.82
C ILE A 141 1.46 -3.83 18.14
N VAL A 142 0.94 -2.86 17.39
CA VAL A 142 1.76 -1.87 16.70
C VAL A 142 2.31 -0.82 17.65
N THR A 143 1.57 -0.47 18.70
CA THR A 143 1.90 0.63 19.60
C THR A 143 2.73 0.18 20.81
N ILE A 144 2.72 -1.11 21.17
CA ILE A 144 3.51 -1.64 22.30
C ILE A 144 4.99 -1.27 22.21
N LEU A 145 5.63 -1.49 21.04
CA LEU A 145 7.07 -1.22 20.91
C LEU A 145 7.38 0.29 20.94
N PRO A 146 6.69 1.14 20.15
CA PRO A 146 6.84 2.59 20.24
C PRO A 146 6.59 3.14 21.65
N ASP A 147 5.53 2.71 22.32
CA ASP A 147 5.14 3.23 23.63
C ASP A 147 6.12 2.80 24.74
N LEU A 148 6.81 1.67 24.55
CA LEU A 148 7.92 1.23 25.42
C LEU A 148 9.22 2.01 25.16
N MET A 149 9.41 2.54 23.96
CA MET A 149 10.66 3.21 23.55
C MET A 149 10.63 4.74 23.71
N GLY A 150 9.44 5.34 23.85
CA GLY A 150 9.25 6.77 24.10
C GLY A 150 9.02 7.57 22.83
#